data_AF-A0AAW4YET8-F1
#
_entry.id   AF-A0AAW4YET8-F1
#
_cell.length_a   1.000
_cell.length_b   1.000
_cell.length_c   1.000
_cell.angle_alpha   90.00
_cell.angle_beta   90.00
_cell.angle_gamma   90.00
#
_symmetry.space_group_name_H-M   'P 1'
#
loop_
_entity.id
_entity.type
_entity.pdbx_description
1 polymer ?
#
loop_
_entity_poly.entity_id
_entity_poly.type
_entity_poly.pdbx_seq_one_letter_code
_entity_poly.pdbx_strand_id
1 'polypeptide(L)'
;EDIGYKIEVDWMPSRMELKHEEYGYLDIHPINLNDDGSITQANPEGGNYVFQNDWFSETNYKGRKIPCISKEAQLLFHSGYDLTEKDHFDIKNLKSIT
;
A
#
# COMPACT_ATOMS: atom_id res chain seq x y z
N GLU A 1 -13.57 0.78 -21.60
CA GLU A 1 -14.76 0.13 -21.03
C GLU A 1 -14.43 -0.22 -19.59
N ASP A 2 -15.39 -0.14 -18.67
CA ASP A 2 -15.17 -0.44 -17.26
C ASP A 2 -14.99 -1.96 -17.07
N ILE A 3 -14.04 -2.35 -16.23
CA ILE A 3 -13.61 -3.75 -16.09
C ILE A 3 -14.36 -4.52 -14.99
N GLY A 4 -15.46 -4.01 -14.45
CA GLY A 4 -16.40 -4.79 -13.63
C GLY A 4 -16.20 -4.81 -12.11
N TYR A 5 -15.18 -4.15 -11.54
CA TYR A 5 -15.03 -4.04 -10.08
C TYR A 5 -16.23 -3.32 -9.44
N LYS A 6 -16.66 -3.78 -8.26
CA LYS A 6 -17.70 -3.18 -7.43
C LYS A 6 -17.10 -2.70 -6.12
N ILE A 7 -17.58 -1.55 -5.63
CA ILE A 7 -17.18 -0.99 -4.34
C ILE A 7 -17.83 -1.82 -3.23
N GLU A 8 -17.03 -2.39 -2.35
CA GLU A 8 -17.50 -3.08 -1.14
C GLU A 8 -17.54 -2.10 0.05
N VAL A 9 -16.50 -1.28 0.19
CA VAL A 9 -16.40 -0.28 1.26
C VAL A 9 -15.75 1.00 0.73
N ASP A 10 -16.37 2.15 1.00
CA ASP A 10 -15.86 3.47 0.63
C ASP A 10 -15.40 4.24 1.88
N TRP A 11 -14.09 4.46 1.96
CA TRP A 11 -13.42 5.29 2.98
C TRP A 11 -12.68 6.47 2.35
N MET A 12 -13.13 6.97 1.19
CA MET A 12 -12.50 8.13 0.56
C MET A 12 -12.49 9.34 1.51
N PRO A 13 -11.40 10.12 1.54
CA PRO A 13 -10.23 10.06 0.66
C PRO A 13 -9.10 9.10 1.11
N SER A 14 -9.28 8.30 2.16
CA SER A 14 -8.22 7.44 2.71
C SER A 14 -8.00 6.17 1.88
N ARG A 15 -9.06 5.39 1.62
CA ARG A 15 -9.00 4.15 0.82
C ARG A 15 -10.36 3.71 0.31
N MET A 16 -10.38 2.81 -0.67
CA MET A 16 -11.59 2.16 -1.17
C MET A 16 -11.32 0.67 -1.34
N GLU A 17 -12.23 -0.16 -0.87
CA GLU A 17 -12.17 -1.62 -0.98
C GLU A 17 -13.10 -2.05 -2.12
N LEU A 18 -12.56 -2.78 -3.09
CA LEU A 18 -13.31 -3.25 -4.25
C LEU A 18 -13.24 -4.76 -4.39
N LYS A 19 -14.23 -5.33 -5.08
CA LYS A 19 -14.29 -6.74 -5.41
C LYS A 19 -14.70 -6.94 -6.86
N HIS A 20 -14.04 -7.89 -7.52
CA HIS A 20 -14.41 -8.42 -8.83
C HIS A 20 -14.66 -9.92 -8.70
N GLU A 21 -15.64 -10.46 -9.43
CA GLU A 21 -16.00 -11.88 -9.36
C GLU A 21 -14.84 -12.80 -9.78
N GLU A 22 -14.18 -12.48 -10.90
CA GLU A 22 -13.00 -13.22 -11.38
C GLU A 22 -11.68 -12.84 -10.68
N TYR A 23 -11.38 -11.54 -10.52
CA TYR A 23 -10.06 -11.07 -10.07
C TYR A 23 -9.92 -10.91 -8.54
N GLY A 24 -11.00 -11.08 -7.77
CA GLY A 24 -10.98 -11.02 -6.31
C GLY A 24 -10.99 -9.60 -5.75
N TYR A 25 -10.38 -9.43 -4.58
CA TYR A 25 -10.37 -8.17 -3.82
C TYR A 25 -9.23 -7.23 -4.25
N LEU A 26 -9.50 -5.93 -4.25
CA LEU A 26 -8.55 -4.86 -4.54
C LEU A 26 -8.81 -3.66 -3.64
N ASP A 27 -7.85 -3.33 -2.79
CA ASP A 27 -7.86 -2.10 -2.02
C ASP A 27 -7.02 -1.04 -2.73
N ILE A 28 -7.60 0.14 -2.95
CA ILE A 28 -6.88 1.30 -3.50
C ILE A 28 -6.74 2.38 -2.45
N HIS A 29 -5.54 2.98 -2.40
CA HIS A 29 -5.16 4.00 -1.42
C HIS A 29 -4.72 5.25 -2.16
N PRO A 30 -5.59 6.29 -2.26
CA PRO A 30 -5.20 7.56 -2.85
C PRO A 30 -4.08 8.20 -2.03
N ILE A 31 -3.04 8.64 -2.73
CA ILE A 31 -1.95 9.43 -2.16
C ILE A 31 -1.81 10.73 -2.97
N ASN A 32 -1.42 11.80 -2.30
CA ASN A 32 -1.12 13.08 -2.92
C ASN A 32 0.40 13.17 -3.13
N LEU A 33 0.80 13.53 -4.33
CA LEU A 33 2.17 13.97 -4.62
C LEU A 33 2.14 15.49 -4.63
N ASN A 34 2.61 16.11 -3.55
CA ASN A 34 2.47 17.55 -3.35
C ASN A 34 3.64 18.31 -4.03
N ASP A 35 3.40 19.57 -4.39
CA ASP A 35 4.40 20.43 -5.04
C ASP A 35 5.63 20.71 -4.15
N ASP A 36 5.48 20.60 -2.82
CA ASP A 36 6.59 20.72 -1.86
C ASP A 36 7.46 19.45 -1.79
N GLY A 37 7.14 18.43 -2.58
CA GLY A 37 7.84 17.16 -2.66
C GLY A 37 7.44 16.16 -1.57
N SER A 38 6.47 16.47 -0.72
CA SER A 38 5.92 15.51 0.24
C SER A 38 4.91 14.56 -0.43
N ILE A 39 4.82 13.35 0.10
CA ILE A 39 3.77 12.39 -0.25
C ILE A 39 2.85 12.24 0.95
N THR A 40 1.55 12.42 0.76
CA THR A 40 0.58 12.37 1.86
C THR A 40 -0.62 11.49 1.57
N GLN A 41 -1.22 10.95 2.62
CA GLN A 41 -2.50 10.23 2.55
C GLN A 41 -3.43 10.75 3.65
N ALA A 42 -4.72 10.85 3.33
CA ALA A 42 -5.71 11.29 4.30
C ALA A 42 -5.84 10.29 5.46
N ASN A 43 -5.79 10.83 6.68
CA ASN A 43 -6.03 10.09 7.90
C ASN A 43 -7.55 10.10 8.21
N PRO A 44 -8.21 8.94 8.39
CA PRO A 44 -9.61 8.87 8.82
C PRO A 44 -9.92 9.63 10.11
N GLU A 45 -8.95 9.74 11.03
CA GLU A 45 -9.10 10.49 12.28
C GLU A 45 -8.80 12.00 12.15
N GLY A 46 -8.47 12.46 10.95
CA GLY A 46 -8.20 13.86 10.64
C GLY A 46 -6.72 14.16 10.38
N GLY A 47 -6.48 15.13 9.48
CA GLY A 47 -5.14 15.45 8.99
C GLY A 47 -4.66 14.48 7.90
N ASN A 48 -3.33 14.40 7.74
CA ASN A 48 -2.71 13.51 6.76
C ASN A 48 -1.52 12.78 7.38
N TYR A 49 -1.30 11.53 6.97
CA TYR A 49 0.00 10.89 7.12
C TYR A 49 0.97 11.48 6.10
N VAL A 50 2.21 11.71 6.51
CA VAL A 50 3.31 12.17 5.65
C VAL A 50 4.28 11.01 5.48
N PHE A 51 4.59 10.67 4.24
CA PHE A 51 5.48 9.59 3.87
C PHE A 51 6.81 10.13 3.35
N GLN A 52 7.86 9.32 3.48
CA GLN A 52 9.15 9.65 2.90
C GLN A 52 9.19 9.21 1.43
N ASN A 53 9.86 9.97 0.57
CA ASN A 53 9.88 9.70 -0.87
C ASN A 53 10.56 8.37 -1.22
N ASP A 54 11.59 8.00 -0.46
CA ASP A 54 12.32 6.73 -0.63
C ASP A 54 11.50 5.49 -0.25
N TRP A 55 10.34 5.67 0.39
CA TRP A 55 9.40 4.58 0.65
C TRP A 55 8.65 4.15 -0.60
N PHE A 56 8.54 5.00 -1.63
CA PHE A 56 7.94 4.66 -2.92
C PHE A 56 9.06 4.34 -3.91
N SER A 57 9.30 3.05 -4.12
CA SER A 57 10.46 2.53 -4.83
C SER A 57 10.04 1.60 -5.97
N GLU A 58 10.96 0.77 -6.43
CA GLU A 58 10.75 -0.19 -7.51
C GLU A 58 11.71 -1.36 -7.39
N THR A 59 11.33 -2.51 -7.94
CA THR A 59 12.19 -3.70 -8.03
C THR A 59 12.05 -4.41 -9.37
N ASN A 60 13.07 -5.16 -9.76
CA ASN A 60 13.01 -6.04 -10.92
C ASN A 60 12.55 -7.44 -10.48
N TYR A 61 11.32 -7.79 -10.84
CA TYR A 61 10.75 -9.10 -10.56
C TYR A 61 10.53 -9.87 -11.87
N LYS A 62 11.28 -10.97 -12.05
CA LYS A 62 11.18 -11.86 -13.22
C LYS A 62 11.27 -11.13 -14.57
N GLY A 63 12.21 -10.18 -14.68
CA GLY A 63 12.43 -9.40 -15.90
C GLY A 63 11.45 -8.23 -16.10
N ARG A 64 10.55 -7.97 -15.14
CA ARG A 64 9.66 -6.81 -15.15
C ARG A 64 10.03 -5.85 -14.02
N LYS A 65 10.17 -4.57 -14.35
CA LYS A 65 10.30 -3.51 -13.36
C LYS A 65 8.91 -3.19 -12.78
N ILE A 66 8.75 -3.28 -11.46
CA ILE A 66 7.48 -3.09 -10.77
C ILE A 66 7.66 -1.99 -9.72
N PRO A 67 6.89 -0.88 -9.78
CA PRO A 67 6.86 0.09 -8.70
C PRO A 67 6.19 -0.53 -7.47
N CYS A 68 6.79 -0.36 -6.30
CA CYS A 68 6.33 -0.92 -5.04
C CYS A 68 6.91 -0.12 -3.87
N ILE A 69 6.29 -0.23 -2.70
CA ILE A 69 6.90 0.38 -1.51
C ILE A 69 8.18 -0.37 -1.10
N SER A 70 9.10 0.33 -0.44
CA SER A 70 10.38 -0.23 0.01
C SER A 70 10.22 -1.30 1.09
N LYS A 71 11.28 -2.07 1.33
CA LYS A 71 11.35 -3.05 2.43
C LYS A 71 11.16 -2.36 3.78
N GLU A 72 11.77 -1.20 3.95
CA GLU A 72 11.73 -0.39 5.17
C GLU A 72 10.30 0.10 5.42
N ALA A 73 9.61 0.56 4.36
CA ALA A 73 8.21 0.97 4.44
C ALA A 73 7.28 -0.20 4.78
N GLN A 74 7.48 -1.37 4.17
CA GLN A 74 6.74 -2.59 4.52
C GLN A 74 6.87 -2.92 6.00
N LEU A 75 8.10 -2.92 6.56
CA LEU A 75 8.33 -3.21 7.97
C LEU A 75 7.71 -2.16 8.90
N LEU A 76 7.75 -0.88 8.51
CA LEU A 76 7.16 0.20 9.29
C LEU A 76 5.63 0.12 9.33
N PHE A 77 4.97 -0.13 8.20
CA PHE A 77 3.50 -0.22 8.19
C PHE A 77 2.96 -1.44 8.95
N HIS A 78 3.77 -2.48 9.14
CA HIS A 78 3.44 -3.59 10.03
C HIS A 78 3.52 -3.24 11.52
N SER A 79 4.25 -2.19 11.93
CA SER A 79 4.40 -1.86 13.36
C SER A 79 3.13 -1.27 13.99
N GLY A 80 2.13 -0.91 13.18
CA GLY A 80 0.86 -0.34 13.64
C GLY A 80 -0.23 -1.37 13.96
N TYR A 81 0.00 -2.66 13.67
CA TYR A 81 -0.98 -3.73 13.85
C TYR A 81 -0.53 -4.76 14.89
N ASP A 82 -1.50 -5.48 15.46
CA ASP A 82 -1.21 -6.74 16.15
C ASP A 82 -0.92 -7.80 15.08
N LEU A 83 0.31 -8.32 15.06
CA LEU A 83 0.83 -9.12 13.95
C LEU A 83 0.18 -10.51 13.92
N THR A 84 -0.31 -10.89 12.75
CA THR A 84 -0.79 -12.24 12.48
C THR A 84 0.38 -13.19 12.19
N GLU A 85 0.13 -14.51 12.19
CA GLU A 85 1.13 -15.50 11.77
C GLU A 85 1.63 -15.26 10.34
N LYS A 86 0.75 -14.79 9.46
CA LYS A 86 1.09 -14.42 8.08
C LYS A 86 2.05 -13.24 8.06
N ASP A 87 1.78 -12.20 8.86
CA ASP A 87 2.65 -11.02 8.94
C ASP A 87 4.05 -11.38 9.44
N HIS A 88 4.14 -12.27 10.44
CA HIS A 88 5.43 -12.79 10.91
C HIS A 88 6.20 -13.53 9.80
N PHE A 89 5.51 -14.32 8.98
CA PHE A 89 6.12 -15.00 7.84
C PHE A 89 6.60 -14.00 6.78
N ASP A 90 5.78 -13.01 6.44
CA ASP A 90 6.12 -11.98 5.44
C ASP A 90 7.30 -11.12 5.90
N ILE A 91 7.34 -10.69 7.17
CA ILE A 91 8.47 -9.99 7.77
C ILE A 91 9.74 -10.83 7.73
N LYS A 92 9.65 -12.14 8.01
CA LYS A 92 10.82 -13.04 7.93
C LYS A 92 11.36 -13.11 6.50
N ASN A 93 10.49 -13.15 5.49
CA ASN A 93 10.88 -13.11 4.08
C ASN A 93 11.54 -11.77 3.73
N LEU A 94 11.00 -10.65 4.19
CA LEU A 94 11.62 -9.34 3.96
C LEU A 94 13.02 -9.25 4.57
N LYS A 95 13.21 -9.80 5.78
CA LYS A 95 14.50 -9.81 6.47
C LYS A 95 15.55 -10.70 5.81
N SER A 96 15.16 -11.70 5.02
CA SER A 96 16.10 -12.57 4.30
C SER A 96 16.62 -11.96 2.99
N ILE A 97 15.97 -10.89 2.50
CA ILE A 97 16.44 -10.13 1.34
C ILE A 97 17.65 -9.28 1.77
N THR A 98 18.78 -9.50 1.10
CA THR A 98 20.04 -8.74 1.23
C THR A 98 19.94 -7.36 0.64
#